data_AF-A0A350CUX8-F1
#
_entry.id   AF-A0A350CUX8-F1
#
_cell.length_a   1.000
_cell.length_b   1.000
_cell.length_c   1.000
_cell.angle_alpha   90.00
_cell.angle_beta   90.00
_cell.angle_gamma   90.00
#
_symmetry.space_group_name_H-M   'P 1'
#
loop_
_entity.id
_entity.type
_entity.pdbx_description
1 polymer ?
#
loop_
_entity_poly.entity_id
_entity_poly.type
_entity_poly.pdbx_seq_one_letter_code
_entity_poly.pdbx_strand_id
1 'polypeptide(L)'
;MRVRLAPLCLCLSRCGAERRQSEYHFRYHCSHLGVCTVERPMAHRSRILPIIQAAPSCTIPAMTLSITRSIGAAFGMRGMRGTTRLVLWGAGLWFALLVGALLHMVASRNAEEEARRRFEYSARAAQEHLATAITSYSEVTRALVALFSSSPTPVTRLQFHRYVALLDLRANYPAIDAVSYSQEVPDSAREAFVAAVRADRSLDPLGYPGFDISPPGRRPSYNVLTYIEPPEKLAEKFGVDITANAPVAAAMAQARDTGTISASGSPIMVSTPVPHMALGMRAPVYRGAALPQDVESRRAAYVGAVGIAFSVPELVERALAKQQGPALSLSLFAAARGAPPAPPPPRRRGGL
;
A
#
# COMPACT_ATOMS: atom_id res chain seq x y z
N MET A 1 11.66 62.99 -8.19
CA MET A 1 10.80 63.56 -7.13
C MET A 1 11.47 63.27 -5.79
N ARG A 2 11.54 64.28 -4.91
CA ARG A 2 12.03 64.33 -3.51
C ARG A 2 11.85 63.02 -2.70
N VAL A 3 12.58 62.63 -1.64
CA VAL A 3 13.57 63.19 -0.70
C VAL A 3 13.93 62.05 0.31
N ARG A 4 15.17 62.07 0.87
CA ARG A 4 15.70 61.65 2.22
C ARG A 4 14.95 60.60 3.10
N LEU A 5 15.54 59.81 4.00
CA LEU A 5 16.52 60.07 5.08
C LEU A 5 16.89 58.72 5.79
N ALA A 6 18.11 58.62 6.31
CA ALA A 6 18.63 57.55 7.20
C ALA A 6 18.26 57.83 8.70
N PRO A 7 19.01 57.31 9.72
CA PRO A 7 19.19 55.96 10.26
C PRO A 7 18.82 55.89 11.77
N LEU A 8 18.97 54.74 12.45
CA LEU A 8 19.34 54.71 13.89
C LEU A 8 19.79 53.32 14.37
N CYS A 9 21.06 53.26 14.78
CA CYS A 9 21.64 52.24 15.66
C CYS A 9 21.09 52.37 17.08
N LEU A 10 20.98 51.26 17.82
CA LEU A 10 21.46 51.20 19.21
C LEU A 10 21.69 49.77 19.68
N CYS A 11 22.79 49.63 20.38
CA CYS A 11 23.43 48.42 20.91
C CYS A 11 22.97 48.19 22.37
N LEU A 12 22.95 46.94 22.87
CA LEU A 12 23.54 46.49 24.15
C LEU A 12 23.00 45.09 24.61
N SER A 13 23.91 44.12 24.72
CA SER A 13 24.13 43.10 25.79
C SER A 13 22.93 42.64 26.67
N ARG A 14 22.66 41.35 26.95
CA ARG A 14 23.46 40.36 27.72
C ARG A 14 22.73 38.98 27.81
N CYS A 15 23.48 37.89 28.08
CA CYS A 15 23.13 36.54 28.63
C CYS A 15 21.65 36.11 28.75
N GLY A 16 21.20 34.89 28.44
CA GLY A 16 21.82 33.61 28.12
C GLY A 16 20.83 32.50 28.51
N ALA A 17 20.56 31.52 27.63
CA ALA A 17 19.94 30.25 27.99
C ALA A 17 20.03 29.26 26.83
N GLU A 18 20.60 28.09 27.12
CA GLU A 18 20.74 26.92 26.26
C GLU A 18 19.44 26.48 25.58
N ARG A 19 19.50 26.33 24.26
CA ARG A 19 18.74 25.28 23.55
C ARG A 19 19.51 24.87 22.28
N ARG A 20 20.18 23.72 22.35
CA ARG A 20 20.93 23.12 21.26
C ARG A 20 19.92 22.44 20.31
N GLN A 21 19.44 23.17 19.31
CA GLN A 21 18.77 22.61 18.12
C GLN A 21 19.77 22.66 16.96
N SER A 22 20.07 21.50 16.36
CA SER A 22 20.91 21.43 15.17
C SER A 22 20.13 21.94 13.96
N GLU A 23 20.35 23.20 13.58
CA GLU A 23 19.98 23.69 12.25
C GLU A 23 21.13 23.37 11.27
N TYR A 24 20.85 22.49 10.31
CA TYR A 24 21.69 22.33 9.13
C TYR A 24 21.38 23.47 8.15
N HIS A 25 22.27 24.44 8.03
CA HIS A 25 22.22 25.43 6.97
C HIS A 25 22.79 24.86 5.66
N PHE A 26 21.93 24.59 4.68
CA PHE A 26 22.37 24.41 3.28
C PHE A 26 22.50 25.78 2.61
N ARG A 27 23.67 26.07 2.02
CA ARG A 27 23.94 27.29 1.27
C ARG A 27 23.87 26.94 -0.23
N TYR A 28 22.89 27.49 -0.95
CA TYR A 28 22.74 27.32 -2.40
C TYR A 28 23.35 28.51 -3.13
N HIS A 29 24.18 28.25 -4.15
CA HIS A 29 24.66 29.25 -5.11
C HIS A 29 24.10 28.91 -6.49
N CYS A 30 23.51 29.88 -7.17
CA CYS A 30 22.97 29.72 -8.52
C CYS A 30 23.83 30.54 -9.50
N SER A 31 24.31 29.91 -10.57
CA SER A 31 25.03 30.55 -11.68
C SER A 31 24.31 30.32 -13.02
N HIS A 32 24.39 31.30 -13.92
CA HIS A 32 23.47 31.54 -15.04
C HIS A 32 23.47 30.53 -16.22
N LEU A 33 24.05 29.33 -16.06
CA LEU A 33 24.14 28.29 -17.10
C LEU A 33 23.86 26.89 -16.49
N GLY A 34 22.64 26.69 -16.01
CA GLY A 34 21.87 25.43 -16.12
C GLY A 34 22.52 24.06 -15.85
N VAL A 35 23.52 23.93 -14.98
CA VAL A 35 24.09 22.62 -14.58
C VAL A 35 24.18 22.55 -13.05
N CYS A 36 23.44 21.61 -12.43
CA CYS A 36 23.52 21.34 -11.00
C CYS A 36 24.53 20.22 -10.73
N THR A 37 25.72 20.58 -10.25
CA THR A 37 26.71 19.63 -9.72
C THR A 37 26.65 19.60 -8.19
N VAL A 38 26.46 18.41 -7.62
CA VAL A 38 26.61 18.15 -6.18
C VAL A 38 28.08 17.90 -5.90
N GLU A 39 28.79 18.88 -5.34
CA GLU A 39 30.11 18.65 -4.76
C GLU A 39 29.97 17.93 -3.41
N ARG A 40 30.39 16.67 -3.36
CA ARG A 40 30.71 16.00 -2.10
C ARG A 40 31.99 16.62 -1.53
N PRO A 41 32.04 17.06 -0.26
CA PRO A 41 33.32 17.37 0.35
C PRO A 41 34.07 16.07 0.64
N MET A 42 35.16 15.88 -0.10
CA MET A 42 36.21 14.90 0.19
C MET A 42 36.95 15.25 1.49
N ALA A 43 37.05 14.25 2.36
CA ALA A 43 38.17 13.93 3.26
C ALA A 43 39.01 15.09 3.83
N HIS A 44 38.76 15.43 5.11
CA HIS A 44 39.80 16.00 5.96
C HIS A 44 40.47 14.88 6.78
N ARG A 45 41.72 14.58 6.44
CA ARG A 45 42.69 13.85 7.28
C ARG A 45 42.72 14.46 8.69
N SER A 46 42.37 13.70 9.73
CA SER A 46 42.85 13.99 11.08
C SER A 46 43.87 12.91 11.48
N ARG A 47 45.07 13.39 11.75
CA ARG A 47 46.23 12.60 12.16
C ARG A 47 45.95 11.92 13.49
N ILE A 48 46.15 10.62 13.51
CA ILE A 48 46.42 9.84 14.72
C ILE A 48 47.85 10.22 15.15
N LEU A 49 47.99 10.82 16.33
CA LEU A 49 49.22 10.74 17.13
C LEU A 49 48.84 10.59 18.61
N PRO A 50 49.51 9.71 19.36
CA PRO A 50 49.12 9.36 20.72
C PRO A 50 49.69 10.37 21.71
N ILE A 51 48.85 11.00 22.52
CA ILE A 51 49.31 11.68 23.73
C ILE A 51 49.35 10.61 24.82
N ILE A 52 50.54 10.02 24.96
CA ILE A 52 50.98 9.39 26.21
C ILE A 52 51.17 10.55 27.19
N GLN A 53 50.25 10.69 28.15
CA GLN A 53 50.53 11.41 29.39
C GLN A 53 50.32 10.47 30.56
N ALA A 54 51.31 10.56 31.43
CA ALA A 54 51.60 9.68 32.53
C ALA A 54 50.58 9.79 33.68
N ALA A 55 50.60 8.74 34.49
CA ALA A 55 49.82 8.46 35.68
C ALA A 55 49.60 9.65 36.66
N PRO A 56 48.57 9.55 37.52
CA PRO A 56 48.93 9.07 38.85
C PRO A 56 48.27 7.73 39.18
N SER A 57 49.12 6.82 39.62
CA SER A 57 48.82 5.55 40.28
C SER A 57 47.79 5.75 41.38
N CYS A 58 46.58 5.24 41.15
CA CYS A 58 45.58 5.09 42.20
C CYS A 58 45.97 3.85 43.04
N THR A 59 46.89 4.07 43.97
CA THR A 59 47.19 3.13 45.07
C THR A 59 45.93 2.99 45.92
N ILE A 60 45.23 1.87 45.76
CA ILE A 60 44.23 1.41 46.72
C ILE A 60 44.98 1.13 48.02
N PRO A 61 44.69 1.81 49.15
CA PRO A 61 45.31 1.46 50.41
C PRO A 61 44.87 0.04 50.78
N ALA A 62 45.86 -0.84 50.90
CA ALA A 62 45.73 -2.09 51.60
C ALA A 62 45.36 -1.80 53.06
N MET A 63 44.07 -1.73 53.36
CA MET A 63 43.57 -1.85 54.73
C MET A 63 43.64 -3.33 55.10
N THR A 64 44.85 -3.70 55.51
CA THR A 64 45.16 -4.93 56.23
C THR A 64 44.20 -5.11 57.40
N LEU A 65 43.48 -6.23 57.32
CA LEU A 65 42.98 -7.04 58.42
C LEU A 65 43.86 -6.87 59.69
N SER A 66 43.30 -6.27 60.74
CA SER A 66 43.69 -6.61 62.10
C SER A 66 42.55 -6.21 63.05
N ILE A 67 42.33 -7.06 64.06
CA ILE A 67 41.38 -6.89 65.16
C ILE A 67 39.94 -7.38 64.85
N THR A 68 39.81 -8.70 64.77
CA THR A 68 38.77 -9.38 65.56
C THR A 68 39.36 -10.66 66.12
N ARG A 69 40.04 -10.52 67.27
CA ARG A 69 40.57 -11.62 68.07
C ARG A 69 39.88 -11.59 69.44
N SER A 70 38.63 -12.01 69.49
CA SER A 70 37.98 -12.50 70.71
C SER A 70 36.55 -12.94 70.39
N ILE A 71 36.35 -14.25 70.33
CA ILE A 71 35.17 -15.07 70.65
C ILE A 71 35.35 -16.35 69.81
N GLY A 72 36.00 -17.33 70.44
CA GLY A 72 36.33 -18.60 69.82
C GLY A 72 37.01 -19.55 70.79
N ALA A 73 36.62 -19.47 72.08
CA ALA A 73 36.87 -20.52 73.05
C ALA A 73 35.52 -21.12 73.41
N ALA A 74 35.47 -22.46 73.44
CA ALA A 74 34.31 -23.30 73.73
C ALA A 74 33.22 -23.34 72.64
N PHE A 75 33.39 -24.21 71.66
CA PHE A 75 32.42 -25.28 71.38
C PHE A 75 33.08 -26.30 70.45
N GLY A 76 33.41 -27.46 71.01
CA GLY A 76 33.82 -28.62 70.24
C GLY A 76 32.63 -29.14 69.43
N MET A 77 32.61 -28.85 68.13
CA MET A 77 31.82 -29.60 67.15
C MET A 77 32.68 -29.86 65.91
N ARG A 78 33.56 -30.84 66.06
CA ARG A 78 34.35 -31.44 64.98
C ARG A 78 33.42 -32.38 64.22
N GLY A 79 32.61 -31.85 63.30
CA GLY A 79 31.67 -32.67 62.52
C GLY A 79 30.78 -31.98 61.47
N MET A 80 30.64 -30.64 61.42
CA MET A 80 29.61 -29.99 60.56
C MET A 80 30.08 -28.78 59.72
N ARG A 81 31.39 -28.57 59.50
CA ARG A 81 31.89 -27.43 58.70
C ARG A 81 31.73 -27.58 57.18
N GLY A 82 31.59 -28.80 56.67
CA GLY A 82 31.37 -29.06 55.24
C GLY A 82 29.93 -28.76 54.80
N THR A 83 28.95 -29.07 55.64
CA THR A 83 27.52 -28.92 55.35
C THR A 83 27.09 -27.46 55.27
N THR A 84 27.57 -26.58 56.16
CA THR A 84 27.20 -25.15 56.13
C THR A 84 27.70 -24.44 54.87
N ARG A 85 28.89 -24.79 54.36
CA ARG A 85 29.40 -24.23 53.10
C ARG A 85 28.58 -24.71 51.91
N LEU A 86 28.30 -26.01 51.81
CA LEU A 86 27.47 -26.57 50.73
C LEU A 86 26.07 -25.94 50.70
N VAL A 87 25.47 -25.68 51.85
CA VAL A 87 24.17 -24.99 51.95
C VAL A 87 24.26 -23.55 51.41
N LEU A 88 25.32 -22.80 51.73
CA LEU A 88 25.51 -21.44 51.22
C LEU A 88 25.75 -21.41 49.70
N TRP A 89 26.55 -22.32 49.16
CA TRP A 89 26.75 -22.45 47.70
C TRP A 89 25.46 -22.85 47.00
N GLY A 90 24.70 -23.79 47.56
CA GLY A 90 23.40 -24.20 47.05
C GLY A 90 22.39 -23.05 47.02
N ALA A 91 22.30 -22.27 48.11
CA ALA A 91 21.43 -21.11 48.18
C ALA A 91 21.81 -20.02 47.17
N GLY A 92 23.11 -19.77 46.97
CA GLY A 92 23.60 -18.82 45.96
C GLY A 92 23.26 -19.25 44.53
N LEU A 93 23.43 -20.54 44.20
CA LEU A 93 23.05 -21.09 42.90
C LEU A 93 21.54 -21.00 42.65
N TRP A 94 20.73 -21.37 43.65
CA TRP A 94 19.28 -21.25 43.58
C TRP A 94 18.82 -19.81 43.36
N PHE A 95 19.41 -18.85 44.07
CA PHE A 95 19.11 -17.44 43.89
C PHE A 95 19.49 -16.94 42.49
N ALA A 96 20.68 -17.31 41.99
CA ALA A 96 21.11 -16.96 40.64
C ALA A 96 20.18 -17.53 39.55
N LEU A 97 19.73 -18.78 39.70
CA LEU A 97 18.76 -19.39 38.79
C LEU A 97 17.40 -18.70 38.84
N LEU A 98 16.92 -18.33 40.03
CA LEU A 98 15.64 -17.63 40.20
C LEU A 98 15.69 -16.24 39.53
N VAL A 99 16.75 -15.48 39.77
CA VAL A 99 16.96 -14.17 39.12
C VAL A 99 17.09 -14.33 37.60
N GLY A 100 17.85 -15.31 37.14
CA GLY A 100 17.99 -15.61 35.71
C GLY A 100 16.65 -15.97 35.05
N ALA A 101 15.84 -16.81 35.71
CA ALA A 101 14.51 -17.19 35.23
C ALA A 101 13.55 -16.00 35.20
N LEU A 102 13.57 -15.13 36.21
CA LEU A 102 12.75 -13.92 36.25
C LEU A 102 13.14 -12.94 35.12
N LEU A 103 14.43 -12.69 34.94
CA LEU A 103 14.92 -11.84 33.86
C LEU A 103 14.59 -12.42 32.49
N HIS A 104 14.73 -13.73 32.30
CA HIS A 104 14.35 -14.41 31.07
C HIS A 104 12.84 -14.27 30.80
N MET A 105 11.99 -14.46 31.82
CA MET A 105 10.54 -14.32 31.68
C MET A 105 10.12 -12.89 31.35
N VAL A 106 10.75 -11.87 31.94
CA VAL A 106 10.49 -10.47 31.61
C VAL A 106 10.98 -10.15 30.19
N ALA A 107 12.17 -10.62 29.83
CA ALA A 107 12.71 -10.44 28.49
C ALA A 107 11.85 -11.13 27.42
N SER A 108 11.37 -12.34 27.67
CA SER A 108 10.52 -13.09 26.73
C SER A 108 9.16 -12.41 26.56
N ARG A 109 8.53 -11.95 27.64
CA ARG A 109 7.27 -11.19 27.59
C ARG A 109 7.43 -9.89 26.82
N ASN A 110 8.50 -9.13 27.08
CA ASN A 110 8.76 -7.88 26.35
C ASN A 110 9.02 -8.15 24.86
N ALA A 111 9.75 -9.22 24.53
CA ALA A 111 10.00 -9.61 23.15
C ALA A 111 8.70 -10.03 22.42
N GLU A 112 7.82 -10.78 23.10
CA GLU A 112 6.51 -11.17 22.56
C GLU A 112 5.58 -9.96 22.37
N GLU A 113 5.52 -9.05 23.34
CA GLU A 113 4.74 -7.82 23.23
C GLU A 113 5.22 -6.92 22.10
N GLU A 114 6.54 -6.74 21.98
CA GLU A 114 7.13 -5.94 20.91
C GLU A 114 6.88 -6.57 19.54
N ALA A 115 7.03 -7.91 19.42
CA ALA A 115 6.71 -8.63 18.19
C ALA A 115 5.23 -8.48 17.81
N ARG A 116 4.33 -8.55 18.80
CA ARG A 116 2.89 -8.36 18.59
C ARG A 116 2.56 -6.94 18.15
N ARG A 117 3.12 -5.92 18.80
CA ARG A 117 2.92 -4.50 18.43
C ARG A 117 3.42 -4.23 17.02
N ARG A 118 4.58 -4.76 16.65
CA ARG A 118 5.12 -4.65 15.28
C ARG A 118 4.22 -5.32 14.26
N PHE A 119 3.71 -6.52 14.55
CA PHE A 119 2.77 -7.21 13.68
C PHE A 119 1.47 -6.41 13.52
N GLU A 120 0.87 -5.93 14.60
CA GLU A 120 -0.37 -5.15 14.56
C GLU A 120 -0.20 -3.84 13.78
N TYR A 121 0.92 -3.13 13.98
CA TYR A 121 1.27 -1.95 13.21
C TYR A 121 1.37 -2.26 11.71
N SER A 122 2.09 -3.33 11.38
CA SER A 122 2.30 -3.76 10.00
C SER A 122 0.99 -4.19 9.33
N ALA A 123 0.12 -4.92 10.04
CA ALA A 123 -1.19 -5.32 9.55
C ALA A 123 -2.11 -4.11 9.30
N ARG A 124 -2.15 -3.14 10.22
CA ARG A 124 -2.96 -1.91 10.07
C ARG A 124 -2.47 -1.07 8.90
N ALA A 125 -1.16 -0.86 8.78
CA ALA A 125 -0.61 -0.09 7.66
C ALA A 125 -0.90 -0.77 6.30
N ALA A 126 -0.81 -2.11 6.21
CA ALA A 126 -1.18 -2.83 5.00
C ALA A 126 -2.67 -2.67 4.67
N GLN A 127 -3.55 -2.76 5.68
CA GLN A 127 -4.99 -2.52 5.52
C GLN A 127 -5.29 -1.11 5.03
N GLU A 128 -4.67 -0.08 5.63
CA GLU A 128 -4.84 1.32 5.24
C GLU A 128 -4.36 1.54 3.79
N HIS A 129 -3.20 1.01 3.42
CA HIS A 129 -2.68 1.13 2.05
C HIS A 129 -3.60 0.46 1.02
N LEU A 130 -4.13 -0.73 1.32
CA LEU A 130 -5.13 -1.39 0.47
C LEU A 130 -6.40 -0.55 0.33
N ALA A 131 -6.92 -0.01 1.43
CA ALA A 131 -8.12 0.82 1.43
C ALA A 131 -7.93 2.11 0.60
N THR A 132 -6.77 2.76 0.74
CA THR A 132 -6.41 3.93 -0.06
C THR A 132 -6.32 3.59 -1.54
N ALA A 133 -5.68 2.46 -1.90
CA ALA A 133 -5.57 2.02 -3.28
C ALA A 133 -6.96 1.74 -3.91
N ILE A 134 -7.84 1.02 -3.21
CA ILE A 134 -9.21 0.75 -3.67
C ILE A 134 -10.01 2.04 -3.83
N THR A 135 -9.84 3.00 -2.91
CA THR A 135 -10.49 4.32 -3.00
C THR A 135 -10.04 5.04 -4.27
N SER A 136 -8.74 5.05 -4.54
CA SER A 136 -8.16 5.65 -5.75
C SER A 136 -8.72 5.03 -7.04
N TYR A 137 -8.91 3.71 -7.07
CA TYR A 137 -9.54 3.01 -8.20
C TYR A 137 -11.01 3.40 -8.39
N SER A 138 -11.75 3.60 -7.29
CA SER A 138 -13.12 4.10 -7.35
C SER A 138 -13.18 5.51 -7.92
N GLU A 139 -12.20 6.37 -7.63
CA GLU A 139 -12.10 7.73 -8.16
C GLU A 139 -11.87 7.71 -9.68
N VAL A 140 -10.96 6.88 -10.18
CA VAL A 140 -10.77 6.69 -11.64
C VAL A 140 -12.06 6.23 -12.30
N THR A 141 -12.76 5.29 -11.68
CA THR A 141 -14.05 4.79 -12.21
C THR A 141 -15.09 5.92 -12.26
N ARG A 142 -15.19 6.77 -11.23
CA ARG A 142 -16.09 7.94 -11.24
C ARG A 142 -15.67 8.99 -12.27
N ALA A 143 -14.37 9.21 -12.46
CA ALA A 143 -13.85 10.12 -13.47
C ALA A 143 -14.26 9.67 -14.89
N LEU A 144 -14.21 8.36 -15.15
CA LEU A 144 -14.73 7.77 -16.38
C LEU A 144 -16.24 7.97 -16.52
N VAL A 145 -17.04 7.79 -15.45
CA VAL A 145 -18.49 8.09 -15.51
C VAL A 145 -18.71 9.56 -15.89
N ALA A 146 -17.93 10.48 -15.30
CA ALA A 146 -18.03 11.90 -15.57
C ALA A 146 -17.74 12.26 -17.04
N LEU A 147 -16.82 11.55 -17.70
CA LEU A 147 -16.58 11.70 -19.14
C LEU A 147 -17.86 11.44 -19.95
N PHE A 148 -18.59 10.37 -19.63
CA PHE A 148 -19.80 10.01 -20.35
C PHE A 148 -21.00 10.88 -19.99
N SER A 149 -21.16 11.26 -18.72
CA SER A 149 -22.30 12.06 -18.27
C SER A 149 -22.17 13.54 -18.63
N SER A 150 -20.95 14.07 -18.77
CA SER A 150 -20.71 15.47 -19.16
C SER A 150 -20.75 15.69 -20.67
N SER A 151 -20.65 14.62 -21.48
CA SER A 151 -20.65 14.74 -22.92
C SER A 151 -22.07 14.93 -23.46
N PRO A 152 -22.35 16.00 -24.24
CA PRO A 152 -23.66 16.22 -24.83
C PRO A 152 -23.97 15.21 -25.97
N THR A 153 -22.93 14.58 -26.52
CA THR A 153 -23.03 13.55 -27.56
C THR A 153 -22.44 12.23 -27.04
N PRO A 154 -22.80 11.08 -27.64
CA PRO A 154 -22.19 9.80 -27.29
C PRO A 154 -20.66 9.86 -27.40
N VAL A 155 -19.96 9.42 -26.34
CA VAL A 155 -18.50 9.41 -26.31
C VAL A 155 -17.95 8.45 -27.37
N THR A 156 -17.15 8.98 -28.28
CA THR A 156 -16.48 8.22 -29.33
C THR A 156 -15.28 7.44 -28.79
N ARG A 157 -14.89 6.36 -29.48
CA ARG A 157 -13.70 5.57 -29.16
C ARG A 157 -12.43 6.44 -29.07
N LEU A 158 -12.23 7.36 -30.02
CA LEU A 158 -11.10 8.29 -30.00
C LEU A 158 -11.11 9.24 -28.81
N GLN A 159 -12.28 9.75 -28.39
CA GLN A 159 -12.38 10.58 -27.19
C GLN A 159 -12.04 9.79 -25.93
N PHE A 160 -12.54 8.55 -25.82
CA PHE A 160 -12.21 7.66 -24.72
C PHE A 160 -10.71 7.38 -24.67
N HIS A 161 -10.10 7.01 -25.80
CA HIS A 161 -8.65 6.79 -25.92
C HIS A 161 -7.84 7.99 -25.46
N ARG A 162 -8.16 9.19 -25.96
CA ARG A 162 -7.47 10.44 -25.58
C ARG A 162 -7.61 10.75 -24.09
N TYR A 163 -8.81 10.55 -23.53
CA TYR A 163 -9.04 10.77 -22.11
C TYR A 163 -8.19 9.83 -21.25
N VAL A 164 -8.15 8.54 -21.60
CA VAL A 164 -7.37 7.54 -20.86
C VAL A 164 -5.86 7.76 -21.02
N ALA A 165 -5.41 8.17 -22.21
CA ALA A 165 -4.01 8.54 -22.43
C ALA A 165 -3.57 9.69 -21.51
N LEU A 166 -4.44 10.69 -21.28
CA LEU A 166 -4.18 11.82 -20.38
C LEU A 166 -4.25 11.45 -18.89
N LEU A 167 -4.99 10.39 -18.52
CA LEU A 167 -4.98 9.87 -17.15
C LEU A 167 -3.62 9.26 -16.77
N ASP A 168 -2.79 8.88 -17.75
CA ASP A 168 -1.52 8.19 -17.59
C ASP A 168 -1.59 7.09 -16.53
N LEU A 169 -2.39 6.06 -16.83
CA LEU A 169 -2.64 4.95 -15.92
C LEU A 169 -1.34 4.29 -15.44
N ARG A 170 -0.31 4.25 -16.27
CA ARG A 170 0.96 3.62 -15.92
C ARG A 170 1.70 4.40 -14.83
N ALA A 171 1.73 5.73 -14.92
CA ALA A 171 2.38 6.56 -13.92
C ALA A 171 1.54 6.71 -12.64
N ASN A 172 0.24 6.95 -12.79
CA ASN A 172 -0.64 7.34 -11.68
C ASN A 172 -1.34 6.16 -11.01
N TYR A 173 -1.68 5.12 -11.78
CA TYR A 173 -2.48 3.97 -11.32
C TYR A 173 -1.94 2.62 -11.83
N PRO A 174 -0.66 2.29 -11.57
CA PRO A 174 0.05 1.14 -12.17
C PRO A 174 -0.56 -0.25 -11.89
N ALA A 175 -1.39 -0.38 -10.86
CA ALA A 175 -2.14 -1.60 -10.59
C ALA A 175 -3.42 -1.75 -11.43
N ILE A 176 -3.85 -0.69 -12.13
CA ILE A 176 -4.92 -0.77 -13.12
C ILE A 176 -4.32 -1.35 -14.40
N ASP A 177 -4.84 -2.50 -14.80
CA ASP A 177 -4.46 -3.15 -16.05
C ASP A 177 -5.12 -2.51 -17.24
N ALA A 178 -6.42 -2.25 -17.14
CA ALA A 178 -7.17 -1.63 -18.21
C ALA A 178 -8.39 -0.90 -17.67
N VAL A 179 -8.83 0.08 -18.44
CA VAL A 179 -10.14 0.71 -18.31
C VAL A 179 -10.98 0.32 -19.52
N SER A 180 -12.28 0.21 -19.33
CA SER A 180 -13.18 -0.29 -20.35
C SER A 180 -14.55 0.37 -20.29
N TYR A 181 -15.22 0.41 -21.42
CA TYR A 181 -16.63 0.77 -21.53
C TYR A 181 -17.39 -0.39 -22.19
N SER A 182 -18.43 -0.86 -21.52
CA SER A 182 -19.39 -1.82 -22.07
C SER A 182 -20.66 -1.09 -22.47
N GLN A 183 -21.05 -1.19 -23.73
CA GLN A 183 -22.29 -0.60 -24.23
C GLN A 183 -23.44 -1.58 -24.08
N GLU A 184 -24.60 -1.09 -23.60
CA GLU A 184 -25.82 -1.87 -23.64
C GLU A 184 -26.39 -1.87 -25.07
N VAL A 185 -26.64 -3.05 -25.61
CA VAL A 185 -27.15 -3.25 -26.97
C VAL A 185 -28.38 -4.16 -26.91
N PRO A 186 -29.58 -3.69 -27.25
CA PRO A 186 -30.75 -4.55 -27.39
C PRO A 186 -30.61 -5.46 -28.61
N ASP A 187 -31.28 -6.61 -28.58
CA ASP A 187 -31.20 -7.60 -29.67
C ASP A 187 -31.59 -7.04 -31.04
N SER A 188 -32.54 -6.11 -31.07
CA SER A 188 -33.00 -5.41 -32.28
C SER A 188 -31.94 -4.48 -32.90
N ALA A 189 -30.95 -4.05 -32.13
CA ALA A 189 -29.89 -3.14 -32.58
C ALA A 189 -28.54 -3.85 -32.82
N ARG A 190 -28.48 -5.17 -32.57
CA ARG A 190 -27.25 -5.97 -32.62
C ARG A 190 -26.51 -5.83 -33.96
N GLU A 191 -27.21 -6.05 -35.07
CA GLU A 191 -26.63 -6.03 -36.42
C GLU A 191 -26.09 -4.64 -36.77
N ALA A 192 -26.85 -3.59 -36.46
CA ALA A 192 -26.45 -2.20 -36.69
C ALA A 192 -25.22 -1.83 -35.84
N PHE A 193 -25.19 -2.26 -34.57
CA PHE A 193 -24.05 -2.05 -33.68
C PHE A 193 -22.78 -2.75 -34.19
N VAL A 194 -22.86 -4.03 -34.58
CA VAL A 194 -21.70 -4.77 -35.13
C VAL A 194 -21.20 -4.11 -36.40
N ALA A 195 -22.08 -3.69 -37.31
CA ALA A 195 -21.69 -2.99 -38.53
C ALA A 195 -21.00 -1.64 -38.22
N ALA A 196 -21.53 -0.87 -37.25
CA ALA A 196 -20.94 0.39 -36.83
C ALA A 196 -19.54 0.21 -36.24
N VAL A 197 -19.32 -0.79 -35.38
CA VAL A 197 -18.00 -1.08 -34.80
C VAL A 197 -17.02 -1.56 -35.87
N ARG A 198 -17.46 -2.41 -36.82
CA ARG A 198 -16.61 -2.85 -37.94
C ARG A 198 -16.13 -1.69 -38.81
N ALA A 199 -16.99 -0.69 -39.01
CA ALA A 199 -16.71 0.49 -39.82
C ALA A 199 -15.96 1.61 -39.07
N ASP A 200 -15.83 1.53 -37.74
CA ASP A 200 -15.14 2.52 -36.92
C ASP A 200 -13.63 2.52 -37.23
N ARG A 201 -13.16 3.58 -37.89
CA ARG A 201 -11.73 3.79 -38.22
C ARG A 201 -11.05 4.84 -37.35
N SER A 202 -11.65 5.16 -36.19
CA SER A 202 -11.20 6.29 -35.37
C SER A 202 -9.84 6.08 -34.70
N LEU A 203 -9.46 4.82 -34.41
CA LEU A 203 -8.14 4.44 -33.89
C LEU A 203 -7.33 3.60 -34.87
N ASP A 204 -7.98 2.68 -35.58
CA ASP A 204 -7.34 1.81 -36.59
C ASP A 204 -7.86 2.17 -37.99
N PRO A 205 -7.00 2.58 -38.94
CA PRO A 205 -7.40 2.86 -40.32
C PRO A 205 -8.09 1.68 -41.04
N LEU A 206 -7.80 0.44 -40.64
CA LEU A 206 -8.41 -0.78 -41.16
C LEU A 206 -9.79 -1.07 -40.55
N GLY A 207 -10.16 -0.36 -39.48
CA GLY A 207 -11.34 -0.62 -38.68
C GLY A 207 -11.27 -1.97 -37.95
N TYR A 208 -12.44 -2.53 -37.62
CA TYR A 208 -12.52 -3.78 -36.85
C TYR A 208 -13.30 -4.86 -37.61
N PRO A 209 -12.88 -5.28 -38.82
CA PRO A 209 -13.70 -6.13 -39.70
C PRO A 209 -14.07 -7.49 -39.09
N GLY A 210 -13.22 -8.04 -38.21
CA GLY A 210 -13.45 -9.31 -37.51
C GLY A 210 -14.31 -9.19 -36.24
N PHE A 211 -14.80 -8.00 -35.89
CA PHE A 211 -15.59 -7.79 -34.68
C PHE A 211 -16.91 -8.54 -34.74
N ASP A 212 -17.23 -9.28 -33.68
CA ASP A 212 -18.55 -9.82 -33.40
C ASP A 212 -18.74 -9.95 -31.88
N ILE A 213 -19.98 -10.13 -31.44
CA ILE A 213 -20.33 -10.27 -30.03
C ILE A 213 -20.06 -11.71 -29.58
N SER A 214 -19.27 -11.86 -28.51
CA SER A 214 -18.94 -13.16 -27.90
C SER A 214 -19.45 -13.25 -26.47
N PRO A 215 -19.99 -14.38 -25.98
CA PRO A 215 -20.19 -15.63 -26.71
C PRO A 215 -21.38 -15.56 -27.69
N PRO A 216 -21.35 -16.37 -28.77
CA PRO A 216 -22.42 -16.39 -29.76
C PRO A 216 -23.77 -16.78 -29.14
N GLY A 217 -24.85 -16.41 -29.80
CA GLY A 217 -26.23 -16.67 -29.38
C GLY A 217 -27.04 -15.39 -29.19
N ARG A 218 -28.35 -15.50 -29.43
CA ARG A 218 -29.29 -14.38 -29.28
C ARG A 218 -29.73 -14.22 -27.83
N ARG A 219 -29.74 -12.99 -27.33
CA ARG A 219 -30.18 -12.60 -25.97
C ARG A 219 -30.99 -11.32 -26.07
N PRO A 220 -31.93 -11.05 -25.13
CA PRO A 220 -32.76 -9.84 -25.18
C PRO A 220 -31.94 -8.54 -25.20
N SER A 221 -30.82 -8.52 -24.47
CA SER A 221 -29.82 -7.45 -24.50
C SER A 221 -28.43 -8.01 -24.23
N TYR A 222 -27.42 -7.26 -24.66
CA TYR A 222 -26.00 -7.54 -24.47
C TYR A 222 -25.35 -6.35 -23.75
N ASN A 223 -24.32 -6.60 -22.95
CA ASN A 223 -23.41 -5.54 -22.48
C ASN A 223 -22.02 -5.81 -23.06
N VAL A 224 -21.74 -5.21 -24.21
CA VAL A 224 -20.58 -5.55 -25.04
C VAL A 224 -19.41 -4.63 -24.71
N LEU A 225 -18.26 -5.18 -24.32
CA LEU A 225 -17.02 -4.42 -24.16
C LEU A 225 -16.60 -3.81 -25.49
N THR A 226 -16.82 -2.50 -25.61
CA THR A 226 -16.67 -1.76 -26.86
C THR A 226 -15.40 -0.94 -26.85
N TYR A 227 -15.03 -0.33 -25.72
CA TYR A 227 -13.75 0.38 -25.57
C TYR A 227 -12.92 -0.31 -24.49
N ILE A 228 -11.63 -0.51 -24.76
CA ILE A 228 -10.65 -1.10 -23.84
C ILE A 228 -9.34 -0.35 -24.05
N GLU A 229 -8.79 0.21 -22.98
CA GLU A 229 -7.54 0.98 -22.99
C GLU A 229 -6.70 0.61 -21.76
N PRO A 230 -5.39 0.33 -21.91
CA PRO A 230 -4.69 0.14 -23.17
C PRO A 230 -5.09 -1.23 -23.80
N PRO A 231 -5.14 -1.35 -25.14
CA PRO A 231 -5.71 -2.52 -25.80
C PRO A 231 -4.88 -3.81 -25.60
N GLU A 232 -3.57 -3.72 -25.36
CA GLU A 232 -2.66 -4.88 -25.38
C GLU A 232 -2.89 -5.86 -24.23
N LYS A 233 -3.46 -5.40 -23.11
CA LYS A 233 -3.65 -6.21 -21.90
C LYS A 233 -4.93 -7.05 -21.93
N LEU A 234 -5.96 -6.62 -22.66
CA LEU A 234 -7.28 -7.26 -22.69
C LEU A 234 -7.90 -7.24 -24.09
N ALA A 235 -7.07 -7.31 -25.14
CA ALA A 235 -7.53 -7.30 -26.53
C ALA A 235 -8.55 -8.42 -26.81
N GLU A 236 -8.36 -9.60 -26.19
CA GLU A 236 -9.24 -10.75 -26.32
C GLU A 236 -10.62 -10.55 -25.67
N LYS A 237 -10.78 -9.49 -24.86
CA LYS A 237 -12.06 -9.11 -24.27
C LYS A 237 -12.85 -8.14 -25.13
N PHE A 238 -12.27 -7.61 -26.20
CA PHE A 238 -12.98 -6.73 -27.12
C PHE A 238 -14.13 -7.50 -27.80
N GLY A 239 -15.34 -6.97 -27.73
CA GLY A 239 -16.55 -7.64 -28.23
C GLY A 239 -17.18 -8.66 -27.27
N VAL A 240 -16.61 -8.86 -26.09
CA VAL A 240 -17.19 -9.77 -25.09
C VAL A 240 -18.41 -9.14 -24.41
N ASP A 241 -19.52 -9.86 -24.43
CA ASP A 241 -20.70 -9.64 -23.62
C ASP A 241 -20.44 -10.08 -22.18
N ILE A 242 -20.14 -9.10 -21.31
CA ILE A 242 -19.79 -9.37 -19.92
C ILE A 242 -20.97 -9.84 -19.08
N THR A 243 -22.20 -9.60 -19.56
CA THR A 243 -23.42 -10.10 -18.89
C THR A 243 -23.72 -11.56 -19.19
N ALA A 244 -22.94 -12.22 -20.07
CA ALA A 244 -23.00 -13.67 -20.22
C ALA A 244 -22.47 -14.41 -18.97
N ASN A 245 -21.66 -13.75 -18.13
CA ASN A 245 -21.21 -14.27 -16.85
C ASN A 245 -22.22 -13.88 -15.75
N ALA A 246 -22.88 -14.87 -15.13
CA ALA A 246 -23.98 -14.64 -14.19
C ALA A 246 -23.60 -13.78 -12.96
N PRO A 247 -22.49 -14.04 -12.24
CA PRO A 247 -22.00 -13.14 -11.19
C PRO A 247 -21.80 -11.69 -11.65
N VAL A 248 -21.23 -11.49 -12.84
CA VAL A 248 -21.02 -10.14 -13.41
C VAL A 248 -22.36 -9.49 -13.76
N ALA A 249 -23.29 -10.25 -14.35
CA ALA A 249 -24.63 -9.77 -14.68
C ALA A 249 -25.40 -9.30 -13.43
N ALA A 250 -25.36 -10.08 -12.35
CA ALA A 250 -26.00 -9.72 -11.09
C ALA A 250 -25.39 -8.44 -10.49
N ALA A 251 -24.06 -8.34 -10.46
CA ALA A 251 -23.36 -7.17 -9.95
C ALA A 251 -23.65 -5.90 -10.78
N MET A 252 -23.77 -6.03 -12.11
CA MET A 252 -24.11 -4.94 -13.01
C MET A 252 -25.58 -4.51 -12.89
N ALA A 253 -26.50 -5.47 -12.76
CA ALA A 253 -27.91 -5.16 -12.51
C ALA A 253 -28.08 -4.39 -11.19
N GLN A 254 -27.37 -4.81 -10.13
CA GLN A 254 -27.34 -4.07 -8.87
C GLN A 254 -26.72 -2.68 -9.03
N ALA A 255 -25.62 -2.56 -9.78
CA ALA A 255 -24.97 -1.27 -10.04
C ALA A 255 -25.93 -0.30 -10.75
N ARG A 256 -26.60 -0.78 -11.81
CA ARG A 256 -27.62 -0.03 -12.57
C ARG A 256 -28.80 0.40 -11.71
N ASP A 257 -29.30 -0.47 -10.84
CA ASP A 257 -30.48 -0.12 -10.05
C ASP A 257 -30.11 0.84 -8.89
N THR A 258 -28.88 0.72 -8.34
CA THR A 258 -28.41 1.56 -7.21
C THR A 258 -27.69 2.85 -7.63
N GLY A 259 -27.21 2.96 -8.87
CA GLY A 259 -26.37 4.09 -9.29
C GLY A 259 -24.96 4.07 -8.69
N THR A 260 -24.52 2.97 -8.09
CA THR A 260 -23.26 2.88 -7.37
C THR A 260 -22.23 2.00 -8.08
N ILE A 261 -20.96 2.16 -7.69
CA ILE A 261 -19.88 1.29 -8.13
C ILE A 261 -20.08 -0.11 -7.56
N SER A 262 -19.87 -1.13 -8.40
CA SER A 262 -19.99 -2.54 -8.03
C SER A 262 -18.79 -3.35 -8.53
N ALA A 263 -18.46 -4.42 -7.81
CA ALA A 263 -17.47 -5.41 -8.19
C ALA A 263 -18.09 -6.79 -8.01
N SER A 264 -18.03 -7.64 -9.04
CA SER A 264 -18.64 -8.98 -9.00
C SER A 264 -17.83 -10.01 -8.21
N GLY A 265 -16.58 -9.68 -7.85
CA GLY A 265 -15.62 -10.63 -7.28
C GLY A 265 -15.20 -11.73 -8.26
N SER A 266 -15.65 -11.70 -9.52
CA SER A 266 -15.25 -12.67 -10.54
C SER A 266 -13.82 -12.37 -11.00
N PRO A 267 -12.92 -13.36 -10.99
CA PRO A 267 -11.57 -13.17 -11.46
C PRO A 267 -11.54 -12.94 -12.97
N ILE A 268 -10.72 -11.98 -13.39
CA ILE A 268 -10.38 -11.72 -14.78
C ILE A 268 -8.94 -12.22 -14.95
N MET A 269 -8.75 -13.22 -15.79
CA MET A 269 -7.40 -13.68 -16.12
C MET A 269 -6.81 -12.77 -17.18
N VAL A 270 -5.70 -12.12 -16.84
CA VAL A 270 -4.87 -11.34 -17.77
C VAL A 270 -3.71 -12.23 -18.19
N SER A 271 -3.45 -12.33 -19.49
CA SER A 271 -2.44 -13.27 -20.02
C SER A 271 -1.06 -12.62 -20.22
N THR A 272 -1.01 -11.31 -20.47
CA THR A 272 0.22 -10.58 -20.85
C THR A 272 0.44 -9.34 -19.97
N PRO A 273 1.71 -8.92 -19.76
CA PRO A 273 2.96 -9.60 -20.11
C PRO A 273 3.26 -10.80 -19.19
N VAL A 274 2.74 -10.79 -17.96
CA VAL A 274 2.86 -11.91 -17.00
C VAL A 274 1.44 -12.34 -16.65
N PRO A 275 1.07 -13.63 -16.76
CA PRO A 275 -0.25 -14.08 -16.37
C PRO A 275 -0.56 -13.79 -14.91
N HIS A 276 -1.67 -13.13 -14.63
CA HIS A 276 -2.11 -12.83 -13.28
C HIS A 276 -3.63 -12.71 -13.18
N MET A 277 -4.11 -12.73 -11.94
CA MET A 277 -5.51 -12.51 -11.62
C MET A 277 -5.76 -11.01 -11.41
N ALA A 278 -6.69 -10.48 -12.18
CA ALA A 278 -7.25 -9.15 -11.99
C ALA A 278 -8.68 -9.23 -11.46
N LEU A 279 -9.17 -8.15 -10.87
CA LEU A 279 -10.56 -7.96 -10.48
C LEU A 279 -11.17 -6.77 -11.21
N GLY A 280 -12.48 -6.86 -11.47
CA GLY A 280 -13.24 -5.81 -12.14
C GLY A 280 -14.03 -4.95 -11.16
N MET A 281 -13.98 -3.63 -11.36
CA MET A 281 -14.87 -2.66 -10.71
C MET A 281 -15.60 -1.86 -11.80
N ARG A 282 -16.92 -1.71 -11.70
CA ARG A 282 -17.73 -1.06 -12.74
C ARG A 282 -18.72 -0.06 -12.13
N ALA A 283 -19.04 0.97 -12.89
CA ALA A 283 -20.09 1.93 -12.59
C ALA A 283 -21.05 2.06 -13.77
N PRO A 284 -22.37 2.22 -13.51
CA PRO A 284 -23.34 2.41 -14.56
C PRO A 284 -23.20 3.81 -15.18
N VAL A 285 -23.51 3.90 -16.47
CA VAL A 285 -23.62 5.14 -17.22
C VAL A 285 -25.08 5.27 -17.67
N TYR A 286 -25.63 6.46 -17.44
CA TYR A 286 -26.99 6.81 -17.85
C TYR A 286 -26.96 7.89 -18.92
N ARG A 287 -28.03 7.95 -19.72
CA ARG A 287 -28.28 9.01 -20.68
C ARG A 287 -28.60 10.31 -19.92
N GLY A 288 -27.89 11.37 -20.28
CA GLY A 288 -28.03 12.68 -19.65
C GLY A 288 -27.06 12.92 -18.49
N ALA A 289 -27.02 14.14 -17.99
CA ALA A 289 -26.02 14.58 -17.01
C ALA A 289 -26.37 14.24 -15.55
N ALA A 290 -27.64 13.96 -15.24
CA ALA A 290 -28.11 13.71 -13.89
C ALA A 290 -28.36 12.21 -13.63
N LEU A 291 -28.02 11.76 -12.42
CA LEU A 291 -28.38 10.42 -11.96
C LEU A 291 -29.90 10.35 -11.73
N PRO A 292 -30.63 9.44 -12.40
CA PRO A 292 -32.07 9.30 -12.16
C PRO A 292 -32.36 8.87 -10.71
N GLN A 293 -33.47 9.36 -10.16
CA GLN A 293 -33.80 9.20 -8.73
C GLN A 293 -34.34 7.80 -8.41
N ASP A 294 -35.22 7.28 -9.26
CA ASP A 294 -35.88 5.98 -9.12
C ASP A 294 -35.26 4.88 -10.00
N VAL A 295 -35.56 3.63 -9.66
CA VAL A 295 -34.96 2.45 -10.32
C VAL A 295 -35.45 2.31 -11.76
N GLU A 296 -36.73 2.58 -12.01
CA GLU A 296 -37.35 2.49 -13.33
C GLU A 296 -36.70 3.49 -14.31
N SER A 297 -36.54 4.75 -13.88
CA SER A 297 -35.85 5.78 -14.66
C SER A 297 -34.38 5.45 -14.88
N ARG A 298 -33.68 4.86 -13.89
CA ARG A 298 -32.31 4.37 -14.07
C ARG A 298 -32.23 3.29 -15.13
N ARG A 299 -33.15 2.33 -15.12
CA ARG A 299 -33.21 1.26 -16.13
C ARG A 299 -33.48 1.81 -17.53
N ALA A 300 -34.41 2.75 -17.67
CA ALA A 300 -34.73 3.37 -18.97
C ALA A 300 -33.61 4.28 -19.51
N ALA A 301 -32.86 4.92 -18.61
CA ALA A 301 -31.74 5.79 -18.97
C ALA A 301 -30.42 5.04 -19.11
N TYR A 302 -30.30 3.77 -18.70
CA TYR A 302 -29.06 3.02 -18.76
C TYR A 302 -28.57 2.89 -20.21
N VAL A 303 -27.27 3.11 -20.43
CA VAL A 303 -26.64 3.00 -21.77
C VAL A 303 -25.43 2.08 -21.77
N GLY A 304 -24.97 1.64 -20.61
CA GLY A 304 -23.77 0.84 -20.46
C GLY A 304 -23.06 1.09 -19.14
N ALA A 305 -21.85 0.57 -19.01
CA ALA A 305 -21.04 0.71 -17.81
C ALA A 305 -19.59 0.96 -18.16
N VAL A 306 -18.97 1.89 -17.42
CA VAL A 306 -17.51 2.01 -17.41
C VAL A 306 -16.96 1.10 -16.33
N GLY A 307 -15.72 0.66 -16.49
CA GLY A 307 -15.07 -0.12 -15.46
C GLY A 307 -13.58 -0.21 -15.65
N ILE A 308 -12.94 -0.71 -14.60
CA ILE A 308 -11.51 -0.93 -14.53
C ILE A 308 -11.25 -2.39 -14.20
N ALA A 309 -10.16 -2.93 -14.74
CA ALA A 309 -9.55 -4.17 -14.32
C ALA A 309 -8.26 -3.83 -13.59
N PHE A 310 -8.04 -4.38 -12.40
CA PHE A 310 -6.83 -4.13 -11.61
C PHE A 310 -6.20 -5.42 -11.12
N SER A 311 -4.87 -5.47 -11.16
CA SER A 311 -4.04 -6.60 -10.76
C SER A 311 -4.05 -6.75 -9.24
N VAL A 312 -4.45 -7.93 -8.76
CA VAL A 312 -4.41 -8.24 -7.33
C VAL A 312 -2.97 -8.39 -6.82
N PRO A 313 -2.03 -9.04 -7.54
CA PRO A 313 -0.62 -9.06 -7.14
C PRO A 313 -0.01 -7.67 -7.00
N GLU A 314 -0.21 -6.78 -7.98
CA GLU A 314 0.36 -5.42 -7.95
C GLU A 314 -0.26 -4.59 -6.80
N LEU A 315 -1.56 -4.76 -6.52
CA LEU A 315 -2.23 -4.15 -5.37
C LEU A 315 -1.61 -4.60 -4.04
N VAL A 316 -1.40 -5.91 -3.87
CA VAL A 316 -0.79 -6.49 -2.66
C VAL A 316 0.65 -6.06 -2.51
N GLU A 317 1.43 -6.16 -3.58
CA GLU A 317 2.84 -5.79 -3.57
C GLU A 317 3.00 -4.33 -3.16
N ARG A 318 2.18 -3.42 -3.69
CA ARG A 318 2.24 -2.00 -3.34
C ARG A 318 1.78 -1.68 -1.92
N ALA A 319 0.79 -2.42 -1.42
CA ALA A 319 0.38 -2.30 -0.03
C ALA A 319 1.48 -2.75 0.94
N LEU A 320 2.33 -3.68 0.51
CA LEU A 320 3.42 -4.24 1.33
C LEU A 320 4.79 -3.57 1.07
N ALA A 321 5.04 -3.00 -0.11
CA ALA A 321 6.35 -2.48 -0.53
C ALA A 321 6.87 -1.32 0.33
N LYS A 322 5.99 -0.62 1.04
CA LYS A 322 6.37 0.43 2.00
C LYS A 322 6.76 -0.10 3.38
N GLN A 323 6.68 -1.41 3.60
CA GLN A 323 6.99 -1.99 4.91
C GLN A 323 8.42 -2.51 4.98
N GLN A 324 9.22 -1.84 5.82
CA GLN A 324 10.53 -2.33 6.25
C GLN A 324 10.37 -3.29 7.45
N GLY A 325 9.50 -4.30 7.30
CA GLY A 325 9.09 -5.22 8.37
C GLY A 325 9.36 -6.70 8.07
N PRO A 326 9.14 -7.60 9.04
CA PRO A 326 9.26 -9.04 8.82
C PRO A 326 8.30 -9.54 7.73
N ALA A 327 8.64 -10.64 7.07
CA ALA A 327 7.84 -11.24 6.01
C ALA A 327 6.41 -11.53 6.48
N LEU A 328 5.44 -10.74 6.02
CA LEU A 328 4.02 -10.95 6.26
C LEU A 328 3.46 -11.93 5.23
N SER A 329 2.73 -12.94 5.71
CA SER A 329 1.86 -13.73 4.85
C SER A 329 0.49 -13.06 4.80
N LEU A 330 0.15 -12.43 3.67
CA LEU A 330 -1.16 -11.83 3.44
C LEU A 330 -2.07 -12.82 2.70
N SER A 331 -3.35 -12.84 3.07
CA SER A 331 -4.39 -13.53 2.32
C SER A 331 -5.61 -12.63 2.21
N LEU A 332 -6.08 -12.42 0.99
CA LEU A 332 -7.24 -11.58 0.67
C LEU A 332 -8.43 -12.49 0.36
N PHE A 333 -9.55 -12.23 1.01
CA PHE A 333 -10.80 -12.97 0.80
C PHE A 333 -11.92 -12.00 0.46
N ALA A 334 -12.73 -12.36 -0.52
CA ALA A 334 -14.02 -11.71 -0.71
C ALA A 334 -14.98 -12.25 0.36
N ALA A 335 -15.35 -11.41 1.33
CA ALA A 335 -16.47 -11.72 2.20
C ALA A 335 -17.76 -11.36 1.45
N ALA A 336 -18.63 -12.33 1.19
CA ALA A 336 -20.02 -12.02 0.86
C ALA A 336 -20.59 -11.17 2.01
N ARG A 337 -21.40 -10.14 1.72
CA ARG A 337 -22.00 -9.32 2.79
C ARG A 337 -22.70 -10.25 3.80
N GLY A 338 -22.21 -10.26 5.04
CA GLY A 338 -22.75 -11.09 6.14
C GLY A 338 -22.10 -12.47 6.34
N ALA A 339 -21.11 -12.87 5.52
CA ALA A 339 -20.37 -14.10 5.77
C ALA A 339 -19.24 -13.88 6.79
N PRO A 340 -19.05 -14.78 7.78
CA PRO A 340 -17.93 -14.69 8.70
C PRO A 340 -16.60 -14.79 7.91
N PRO A 341 -15.54 -14.11 8.37
CA PRO A 341 -14.24 -14.17 7.71
C PRO A 341 -13.79 -15.64 7.60
N ALA A 342 -13.35 -16.03 6.40
CA ALA A 342 -12.86 -17.38 6.17
C ALA A 342 -11.71 -17.69 7.14
N PRO A 343 -11.66 -18.91 7.73
CA PRO A 343 -10.58 -19.29 8.61
C PRO A 343 -9.24 -19.22 7.86
N PRO A 344 -8.15 -18.80 8.52
CA PRO A 344 -6.85 -18.70 7.87
C PRO A 344 -6.44 -20.07 7.32
N PRO A 345 -5.78 -20.12 6.14
CA PRO A 345 -5.32 -21.39 5.58
C PRO A 345 -4.35 -22.08 6.54
N PRO A 346 -4.28 -23.42 6.55
CA PRO A 346 -3.34 -24.14 7.38
C PRO A 346 -1.92 -23.67 7.08
N ARG A 347 -1.14 -23.32 8.11
CA ARG A 347 0.27 -22.94 7.96
C ARG A 347 0.98 -24.05 7.21
N ARG A 348 1.42 -23.81 5.96
CA ARG A 348 2.42 -24.66 5.32
C ARG A 348 3.65 -24.62 6.21
N ARG A 349 3.94 -25.72 6.91
CA ARG A 349 5.25 -25.92 7.53
C ARG A 349 6.25 -25.88 6.38
N GLY A 350 7.07 -24.83 6.31
CA GLY A 350 8.18 -24.79 5.38
C GLY A 350 9.04 -26.03 5.59
N GLY A 351 9.23 -26.80 4.52
CA GLY A 351 10.29 -27.80 4.49
C GLY A 351 11.62 -27.07 4.60
N LEU A 352 12.41 -27.46 5.59
CA LEU A 352 13.83 -27.14 5.70
C LEU A 352 14.60 -27.75 4.53
#